data_AF-A0A381F3F5-F1
#
_entry.id   AF-A0A381F3F5-F1
#
_cell.length_a   1.000
_cell.length_b   1.000
_cell.length_c   1.000
_cell.angle_alpha   90.00
_cell.angle_beta   90.00
_cell.angle_gamma   90.00
#
_symmetry.space_group_name_H-M   'P 1'
#
loop_
_entity.id
_entity.type
_entity.pdbx_description
1 polymer ?
#
loop_
_entity_poly.entity_id
_entity_poly.type
_entity_poly.pdbx_seq_one_letter_code
_entity_poly.pdbx_strand_id
1 'polypeptide(L)' 'MKNNEENIISKRILFNKKSLEMINIMLPAYKDEIDDNLKENEKISLLVNLCVEKMFKKDFLDRIKEF' A
#
# COMPACT_ATOMS: atom_id res chain seq x y z
N MET A 1 4.05 24.11 14.36
CA MET A 1 4.19 22.67 14.06
C MET A 1 4.25 22.54 12.54
N LYS A 2 5.31 21.97 11.97
CA LYS A 2 5.39 21.76 10.52
C LYS A 2 4.41 20.64 10.17
N ASN A 3 3.36 20.96 9.42
CA ASN A 3 2.56 19.95 8.74
C ASN A 3 3.51 19.26 7.75
N ASN A 4 4.00 18.07 8.09
CA ASN A 4 4.48 17.13 7.09
C ASN A 4 3.23 16.66 6.33
N GLU A 5 2.67 17.53 5.48
CA GLU A 5 1.80 17.07 4.40
C GLU A 5 2.71 16.21 3.54
N GLU A 6 2.62 14.89 3.71
CA GLU A 6 3.16 13.98 2.71
C GLU A 6 2.64 14.47 1.36
N ASN A 7 3.54 14.71 0.41
CA ASN A 7 3.16 15.14 -0.93
C ASN A 7 2.42 13.99 -1.62
N ILE A 8 1.13 13.82 -1.30
CA ILE A 8 0.27 12.80 -1.87
C ILE A 8 0.01 13.18 -3.32
N ILE A 9 0.62 12.42 -4.25
CA ILE A 9 0.37 12.56 -5.68
C ILE A 9 -0.77 11.61 -6.04
N SER A 10 -1.93 12.16 -6.38
CA SER A 10 -3.06 11.35 -6.84
C SER A 10 -2.76 10.65 -8.17
N LYS A 11 -2.86 9.32 -8.18
CA LYS A 11 -2.74 8.48 -9.37
C LYS A 11 -3.90 7.51 -9.43
N ARG A 12 -4.53 7.40 -10.59
CA ARG A 12 -5.54 6.37 -10.84
C ARG A 12 -4.85 5.05 -11.15
N ILE A 13 -5.17 4.01 -10.38
CA ILE A 13 -4.66 2.66 -10.60
C ILE A 13 -5.83 1.78 -11.04
N LEU A 14 -5.62 1.02 -12.10
CA LEU A 14 -6.55 -0.01 -12.54
C LEU A 14 -6.06 -1.36 -12.04
N PHE A 15 -6.91 -2.07 -11.30
CA PHE A 15 -6.62 -3.43 -10.86
C PHE A 15 -7.35 -4.42 -11.76
N ASN A 16 -6.67 -5.51 -12.13
CA ASN A 16 -7.38 -6.68 -12.65
C ASN A 16 -8.14 -7.37 -11.50
N LYS A 17 -9.11 -8.22 -11.86
CA LYS A 17 -9.96 -8.92 -10.88
C LYS A 17 -9.16 -9.70 -9.83
N LYS A 18 -8.15 -10.46 -10.28
CA LYS A 18 -7.31 -11.29 -9.40
C LYS A 18 -6.54 -10.46 -8.38
N SER A 19 -5.96 -9.34 -8.81
CA SER A 19 -5.24 -8.42 -7.92
C SER A 19 -6.18 -7.78 -6.89
N LEU A 20 -7.40 -7.40 -7.29
CA LEU A 20 -8.38 -6.84 -6.37
C LEU A 20 -8.84 -7.87 -5.33
N GLU A 21 -9.07 -9.12 -5.74
CA GLU A 21 -9.40 -10.21 -4.82
C GLU A 21 -8.30 -10.45 -3.78
N MET A 22 -7.03 -10.43 -4.20
CA MET A 22 -5.89 -10.55 -3.28
C MET A 22 -5.84 -9.39 -2.28
N ILE A 23 -6.02 -8.15 -2.76
CA ILE A 23 -6.08 -6.95 -1.91
C ILE A 23 -7.18 -7.10 -0.86
N ASN A 24 -8.38 -7.54 -1.25
CA ASN A 24 -9.50 -7.72 -0.35
C ASN A 24 -9.26 -8.81 0.71
N ILE A 25 -8.55 -9.89 0.36
CA ILE A 25 -8.12 -10.92 1.31
C ILE A 25 -7.07 -10.38 2.29
N MET A 26 -6.20 -9.49 1.83
CA MET A 26 -5.14 -8.89 2.66
C MET A 26 -5.68 -7.84 3.63
N LEU A 27 -6.68 -7.03 3.24
CA LEU A 27 -7.19 -5.92 4.05
C LEU A 27 -7.45 -6.27 5.53
N PRO A 28 -8.15 -7.38 5.87
CA PRO A 28 -8.38 -7.76 7.27
C PRO A 28 -7.10 -8.04 8.08
N ALA A 29 -6.03 -8.47 7.42
CA ALA A 29 -4.75 -8.77 8.08
C ALA A 29 -3.98 -7.48 8.47
N TYR A 30 -4.36 -6.33 7.91
CA TYR A 30 -3.75 -5.03 8.16
C TYR A 30 -4.70 -4.05 8.88
N LYS A 31 -5.70 -4.58 9.58
CA LYS A 31 -6.72 -3.78 10.29
C LYS A 31 -6.14 -2.86 11.38
N ASP A 32 -4.96 -3.20 11.90
CA ASP A 32 -4.29 -2.42 12.95
C ASP A 32 -3.51 -1.23 12.36
N GLU A 33 -3.15 -1.31 11.07
CA GLU A 33 -2.47 -0.24 10.33
C GLU A 33 -3.42 0.60 9.45
N ILE A 34 -4.62 0.10 9.14
CA ILE A 34 -5.59 0.75 8.24
C ILE A 34 -6.89 1.03 9.02
N ASP A 35 -7.23 2.32 9.16
CA ASP A 35 -8.45 2.75 9.83
C ASP A 35 -9.71 2.22 9.11
N ASP A 36 -10.57 1.54 9.87
CA ASP A 36 -11.78 0.93 9.36
C ASP A 36 -12.84 1.94 8.92
N ASN A 37 -12.74 3.20 9.35
CA ASN A 37 -13.66 4.28 8.98
C ASN A 37 -13.36 4.89 7.60
N LEU A 38 -12.22 4.54 6.98
CA LEU A 38 -11.83 5.03 5.67
C LEU A 38 -12.70 4.45 4.55
N LYS A 39 -12.81 5.17 3.44
CA LYS A 39 -13.45 4.65 2.23
C LYS A 39 -12.62 3.50 1.65
N GLU A 40 -13.29 2.58 0.96
CA GLU A 40 -12.63 1.40 0.38
C GLU A 40 -11.40 1.76 -0.48
N ASN A 41 -11.51 2.79 -1.33
CA ASN A 41 -10.40 3.27 -2.16
C ASN A 41 -9.22 3.81 -1.34
N GLU A 42 -9.48 4.45 -0.20
CA GLU A 42 -8.46 4.96 0.71
C GLU A 42 -7.76 3.80 1.42
N LYS A 43 -8.52 2.80 1.90
CA LYS A 43 -7.97 1.56 2.47
C LYS A 43 -7.05 0.84 1.48
N ILE A 44 -7.50 0.67 0.24
CA ILE A 44 -6.71 0.06 -0.83
C ILE A 44 -5.44 0.87 -1.10
N SER A 45 -5.54 2.20 -1.18
CA SER A 45 -4.39 3.07 -1.40
C SER A 45 -3.35 2.94 -0.29
N LEU A 46 -3.78 2.95 0.97
CA LEU A 46 -2.89 2.75 2.12
C LEU A 46 -2.22 1.38 2.10
N LEU A 47 -2.98 0.32 1.83
CA LEU A 47 -2.44 -1.04 1.75
C LEU A 47 -1.37 -1.16 0.65
N VAL A 48 -1.64 -0.60 -0.54
CA VAL A 48 -0.68 -0.62 -1.65
C VAL A 48 0.60 0.13 -1.29
N ASN A 49 0.50 1.31 -0.67
CA ASN A 49 1.67 2.06 -0.22
C ASN A 49 2.50 1.27 0.79
N LEU A 50 1.84 0.64 1.78
CA LEU A 50 2.50 -0.21 2.77
C LEU A 50 3.21 -1.40 2.14
N CYS A 51 2.56 -2.05 1.16
CA CYS A 51 3.15 -3.17 0.42
C CYS A 51 4.39 -2.75 -0.37
N VAL A 52 4.33 -1.60 -1.07
CA VAL A 52 5.48 -1.06 -1.80
C VAL A 52 6.64 -0.76 -0.86
N GLU A 53 6.40 -0.14 0.28
CA GLU A 53 7.43 0.17 1.25
C GLU A 53 8.09 -1.10 1.82
N LYS A 54 7.29 -2.10 2.22
CA LYS A 54 7.78 -3.38 2.74
C LYS A 54 8.56 -4.16 1.67
N MET A 55 8.08 -4.18 0.43
CA MET A 55 8.77 -4.81 -0.69
C MET A 55 10.11 -4.14 -0.95
N PHE A 56 10.14 -2.80 -0.93
CA PHE A 56 11.36 -2.03 -1.12
C PHE A 56 12.39 -2.37 -0.04
N LYS A 57 12.02 -2.25 1.24
CA LYS A 57 12.91 -2.43 2.40
C LYS A 57 13.49 -3.85 2.56
N LYS A 58 12.99 -4.84 1.82
CA LYS A 58 13.46 -6.22 1.91
C LYS A 58 13.79 -6.81 0.55
N ASP A 59 12.79 -7.35 -0.15
CA ASP A 59 13.00 -8.15 -1.37
C ASP A 59 13.75 -7.38 -2.46
N PHE A 60 13.36 -6.12 -2.70
CA PHE A 60 14.02 -5.31 -3.73
C PHE A 60 15.46 -4.93 -3.34
N LEU A 61 15.67 -4.46 -2.10
CA LEU A 61 17.01 -4.11 -1.62
C LEU A 61 17.97 -5.30 -1.63
N ASP A 62 17.49 -6.52 -1.40
CA ASP A 62 18.33 -7.71 -1.49
C ASP A 62 18.69 -8.04 -2.94
N ARG A 63 17.73 -7.95 -3.87
CA ARG A 63 17.99 -8.17 -5.30
C ARG A 63 19.03 -7.20 -5.87
N ILE A 64 19.00 -5.92 -5.50
CA ILE A 64 19.95 -4.94 -6.06
C ILE A 64 21.37 -5.06 -5.50
N LYS A 65 21.57 -5.73 -4.36
CA LYS A 65 22.93 -6.02 -3.84
C LYS A 65 23.64 -7.11 -4.64
N GLU A 66 22.87 -7.90 -5.41
CA GLU A 66 23.39 -8.97 -6.27
C GLU A 66 23.77 -8.47 -7.68
N PHE A 67 23.51 -7.19 -7.98
CA PHE A 67 23.97 -6.51 -9.20
C PHE A 67 25.29 -5.78 -8.96
#